data_AF-A0A2D9GCR5-F1
#
_entry.id   AF-A0A2D9GCR5-F1
#
_cell.length_a   1.000
_cell.length_b   1.000
_cell.length_c   1.000
_cell.angle_alpha   90.00
_cell.angle_beta   90.00
_cell.angle_gamma   90.00
#
_symmetry.space_group_name_H-M   'P 1'
#
loop_
_entity.id
_entity.type
_entity.pdbx_description
1 polymer ?
#
loop_
_entity_poly.entity_id
_entity_poly.type
_entity_poly.pdbx_seq_one_letter_code
_entity_poly.pdbx_strand_id
1 'polypeptide(L)' 'MKSNKLFLSLVFIFYSAYIKSQCAMCKAVVESNLESGDDIGSGLNDGILYLMSAPYLVVLLFGIFYFLQKRKQKQSQVS' A
#
# COMPACT_ATOMS: atom_id res chain seq x y z
N MET A 1 -19.27 0.62 28.89
CA MET A 1 -18.10 0.61 27.97
C MET A 1 -18.39 0.23 26.51
N LYS A 2 -19.43 -0.56 26.20
CA LYS A 2 -19.73 -1.01 24.82
C LYS A 2 -20.23 0.12 23.90
N SER A 3 -21.00 1.08 24.44
CA SER A 3 -21.53 2.23 23.69
C SER A 3 -20.45 3.22 23.23
N ASN A 4 -19.40 3.45 24.04
CA ASN A 4 -18.30 4.35 23.65
C ASN A 4 -17.46 3.78 22.49
N LYS A 5 -17.23 2.45 22.48
CA LYS A 5 -16.56 1.79 21.35
C LYS A 5 -17.41 1.80 20.09
N LEU A 6 -18.73 1.67 20.23
CA LEU A 6 -19.67 1.75 19.11
C LEU A 6 -19.70 3.18 18.52
N PHE A 7 -19.74 4.19 19.38
CA PHE A 7 -19.66 5.60 18.98
C PHE A 7 -18.35 5.91 18.26
N LEU A 8 -17.21 5.46 18.81
CA LEU A 8 -15.90 5.64 18.19
C LEU A 8 -15.79 4.94 16.81
N SER A 9 -16.37 3.74 16.69
CA SER A 9 -16.44 3.03 15.41
C SER A 9 -17.31 3.76 14.39
N LEU A 10 -18.43 4.36 14.81
CA LEU A 10 -19.29 5.14 13.93
C LEU A 10 -18.55 6.39 13.41
N VAL A 11 -17.91 7.13 14.32
CA VAL A 11 -17.11 8.33 13.98
C VAL A 11 -16.01 7.98 12.98
N PHE A 12 -15.31 6.85 13.16
CA PHE A 12 -14.27 6.41 12.24
C PHE A 12 -14.79 6.11 10.82
N ILE A 13 -15.97 5.49 10.71
CA ILE A 13 -16.61 5.19 9.41
C ILE A 13 -16.98 6.49 8.68
N PHE A 14 -17.63 7.44 9.37
CA PHE A 14 -17.99 8.73 8.78
C PHE A 14 -16.77 9.57 8.40
N TYR A 15 -15.70 9.51 9.21
CA TYR A 15 -14.44 10.18 8.90
C TYR A 15 -13.76 9.58 7.67
N SER A 16 -13.77 8.25 7.51
CA SER A 16 -13.22 7.58 6.32
C SER A 16 -13.95 7.96 5.02
N ALA A 17 -15.25 8.24 5.08
CA ALA A 17 -16.03 8.70 3.93
C ALA A 17 -15.71 10.16 3.54
N TYR A 18 -15.21 10.96 4.49
CA TYR A 18 -14.79 12.34 4.26
C TYR A 18 -13.35 12.44 3.74
N ILE A 19 -12.53 11.42 4.01
CA ILE A 19 -11.25 11.24 3.33
C ILE A 19 -11.55 10.77 1.91
N LYS A 20 -11.82 11.73 1.00
CA LYS A 20 -11.75 11.45 -0.43
C LYS A 20 -10.37 10.86 -0.70
N SER A 21 -10.31 9.74 -1.42
CA SER A 21 -9.04 9.17 -1.84
C SER A 21 -8.22 10.27 -2.53
N GLN A 22 -7.16 10.74 -1.87
CA GLN A 22 -6.31 11.80 -2.40
C GLN A 22 -5.62 11.40 -3.72
N CYS A 23 -5.78 10.14 -4.13
CA CYS A 23 -5.35 9.63 -5.41
C CYS A 23 -6.11 10.25 -6.61
N ALA A 24 -7.39 10.61 -6.47
CA ALA A 24 -8.16 11.16 -7.60
C ALA A 24 -7.85 12.66 -7.85
N MET A 25 -7.47 13.40 -6.81
CA MET A 25 -7.10 14.81 -6.95
C MET A 25 -5.71 14.97 -7.58
N CYS A 26 -4.74 14.15 -7.16
CA CYS A 26 -3.41 14.15 -7.78
C CYS A 26 -3.46 13.69 -9.25
N LYS A 27 -4.33 12.72 -9.57
CA LYS A 27 -4.55 12.27 -10.96
C LYS A 27 -5.15 13.37 -11.85
N ALA A 28 -6.18 14.07 -11.37
CA ALA A 28 -6.82 15.15 -12.13
C ALA A 28 -5.88 16.34 -12.37
N VAL A 29 -5.04 16.69 -11.38
CA VAL A 29 -4.00 17.72 -11.54
C VAL A 29 -2.99 17.27 -12.59
N VAL A 30 -2.49 16.04 -12.52
CA VAL A 30 -1.52 15.53 -13.52
C VAL A 30 -2.11 15.47 -14.94
N GLU A 31 -3.35 15.03 -15.09
CA GLU A 31 -4.06 15.05 -16.39
C GLU A 31 -4.18 16.48 -16.94
N SER A 32 -4.50 17.46 -16.08
CA SER A 32 -4.55 18.87 -16.51
C SER A 32 -3.18 19.48 -16.88
N ASN A 33 -2.09 18.98 -16.29
CA ASN A 33 -0.72 19.40 -16.67
C ASN A 33 -0.30 18.76 -18.01
N LEU A 34 -0.70 17.51 -18.26
CA LEU A 34 -0.46 16.85 -19.56
C LEU A 34 -1.21 17.54 -20.72
N GLU A 35 -2.47 17.94 -20.51
CA GLU A 35 -3.27 18.67 -21.52
C GLU A 35 -2.72 20.07 -21.83
N SER A 36 -1.96 20.67 -20.91
CA SER A 36 -1.30 21.96 -21.11
C SER A 36 0.09 21.85 -21.76
N GLY A 37 0.52 20.63 -22.13
CA GLY A 37 1.77 20.36 -22.84
C GLY A 37 2.97 20.06 -21.93
N ASP A 38 2.74 19.90 -20.63
CA ASP A 38 3.78 19.57 -19.65
C ASP A 38 3.95 18.04 -19.53
N ASP A 39 5.18 17.55 -19.70
CA ASP A 39 5.49 16.11 -19.75
C ASP A 39 5.53 15.44 -18.35
N ILE A 40 5.19 16.18 -17.30
CA ILE A 40 5.28 15.75 -15.89
C ILE A 40 4.33 14.57 -15.60
N GLY A 41 3.31 14.34 -16.42
CA GLY A 41 2.40 13.21 -16.27
C GLY A 41 2.76 11.95 -17.06
N SER A 42 3.75 11.99 -17.95
CA SER A 42 4.18 10.78 -18.66
C SER A 42 4.93 9.87 -17.70
N GLY A 43 4.48 8.62 -17.57
CA GLY A 43 5.08 7.65 -16.64
C GLY A 43 4.54 7.65 -15.20
N LEU A 44 3.48 8.42 -14.88
CA LEU A 44 2.86 8.36 -13.54
C LEU A 44 2.35 6.95 -13.21
N ASN A 45 1.75 6.24 -14.17
CA ASN A 45 1.28 4.86 -13.96
C ASN A 45 2.45 3.90 -13.63
N ASP A 46 3.61 4.11 -14.26
CA ASP A 46 4.81 3.35 -13.96
C ASP A 46 5.36 3.68 -12.57
N GLY A 47 5.28 4.95 -12.16
CA GLY A 47 5.61 5.39 -10.80
C GLY A 47 4.68 4.77 -9.74
N ILE A 48 3.38 4.68 -10.02
CA ILE A 48 2.40 4.02 -9.13
C ILE A 48 2.73 2.52 -9.02
N LEU A 49 2.96 1.84 -10.14
CA LEU A 49 3.34 0.42 -10.14
C LEU A 49 4.67 0.18 -9.41
N TYR A 50 5.65 1.08 -9.58
CA TYR A 50 6.92 1.03 -8.86
C TYR A 50 6.72 1.14 -7.35
N LEU A 51 5.96 2.13 -6.87
CA LEU A 51 5.69 2.31 -5.44
C LEU A 51 4.85 1.16 -4.85
N MET A 52 3.87 0.65 -5.62
CA MET A 52 3.06 -0.49 -5.21
C MET A 52 3.87 -1.79 -5.18
N SER A 53 4.93 -1.93 -5.98
CA SER A 53 5.75 -3.15 -6.00
C SER A 53 6.53 -3.38 -4.68
N ALA A 54 6.92 -2.30 -4.01
CA ALA A 54 7.74 -2.34 -2.79
C ALA A 54 7.15 -3.23 -1.66
N PRO A 55 5.88 -3.07 -1.23
CA PRO A 55 5.31 -3.92 -0.18
C PRO A 55 5.28 -5.41 -0.58
N TYR A 56 5.07 -5.74 -1.85
CA TYR A 56 5.09 -7.14 -2.31
C TYR A 56 6.49 -7.75 -2.23
N LEU A 57 7.52 -7.00 -2.60
CA LEU A 57 8.92 -7.44 -2.50
C LEU A 57 9.32 -7.69 -1.05
N VAL A 58 8.92 -6.82 -0.12
CA VAL A 58 9.19 -7.00 1.31
C VAL A 58 8.57 -8.29 1.84
N VAL A 59 7.30 -8.56 1.52
CA VAL A 59 6.61 -9.79 1.94
C VAL A 59 7.27 -11.04 1.33
N LEU A 60 7.64 -10.99 0.05
CA LEU A 60 8.33 -12.08 -0.63
C LEU A 60 9.67 -12.41 0.03
N LEU A 61 10.50 -11.39 0.28
CA LEU A 61 11.81 -11.57 0.93
C LEU A 61 11.66 -12.15 2.33
N PHE A 62 10.70 -11.64 3.11
CA PHE A 62 10.43 -12.16 4.45
C PHE A 62 10.00 -13.63 4.42
N GLY A 63 9.10 -13.99 3.49
CA GLY A 63 8.63 -15.37 3.31
C GLY A 63 9.75 -16.32 2.93
N ILE A 64 10.61 -15.92 1.98
CA ILE A 64 11.79 -16.70 1.57
C ILE A 64 12.75 -16.89 2.75
N PHE A 65 13.09 -15.80 3.46
CA PHE A 65 14.00 -15.86 4.60
C PHE A 65 13.49 -16.80 5.70
N TYR A 66 12.21 -16.68 6.06
CA TYR A 66 11.55 -17.54 7.04
C TYR A 66 11.57 -19.02 6.62
N PHE A 67 11.26 -19.31 5.35
CA PHE A 67 11.28 -20.67 4.82
C PHE A 67 12.68 -21.28 4.87
N LEU A 68 13.71 -20.53 4.46
CA LEU A 68 15.10 -20.97 4.50
C LEU A 68 15.57 -21.23 5.94
N GLN A 69 15.22 -20.35 6.89
CA GLN A 69 15.56 -20.53 8.31
C GLN A 69 14.91 -21.78 8.88
N LYS A 70 13.63 -22.03 8.59
CA LYS A 70 12.91 -23.24 9.02
C LYS A 70 13.54 -24.52 8.46
N ARG A 71 14.00 -24.52 7.20
CA ARG A 71 14.69 -25.67 6.60
C ARG A 71 16.02 -25.97 7.29
N LYS A 72 16.83 -24.95 7.58
CA LYS A 72 18.09 -25.11 8.32
C LYS A 72 17.88 -25.69 9.73
N GLN A 73 16.85 -25.22 10.44
CA GLN A 73 16.48 -25.73 11.76
C GLN A 73 16.04 -27.20 11.72
N LYS A 74 15.21 -27.59 10.73
CA LYS A 74 14.83 -29.00 10.56
C LYS A 74 16.02 -29.90 10.23
N GLN A 75 16.96 -29.44 9.40
CA GLN A 75 18.14 -30.23 9.03
C GLN A 75 19.12 -30.40 10.20
N SER A 76 19.18 -29.44 11.12
CA SER A 76 20.05 -29.52 12.32
C SER A 76 19.48 -30.39 13.44
N GLN A 77 18.19 -30.74 13.39
CA GLN A 77 17.51 -31.62 14.36
C GLN A 77 17.50 -33.10 13.92
N VAL A 78 17.87 -33.40 12.67
CA VAL A 78 17.84 -34.75 12.07
C VAL A 78 19.26 -35.34 11.91
N SER A 79 20.30 -34.59 12.31
CA SER A 79 21.68 -35.07 12.41
C SER A 79 22.08 -35.21 13.87
#